data_AF-A0A0G1AHX0-F1
#
_entry.id   AF-A0A0G1AHX0-F1
#
_cell.length_a   1.000
_cell.length_b   1.000
_cell.length_c   1.000
_cell.angle_alpha   90.00
_cell.angle_beta   90.00
_cell.angle_gamma   90.00
#
_symmetry.space_group_name_H-M   'P 1'
#
loop_
_entity.id
_entity.type
_entity.pdbx_description
1 polymer ?
#
loop_
_entity_poly.entity_id
_entity_poly.type
_entity_poly.pdbx_seq_one_letter_code
_entity_poly.pdbx_strand_id
1 'polypeptide(L)'
;MLRLRGGWASSLALLAMTNKNMTIPLVAFLYLYLLFILLWLIFSIIALYHIIRYGQISFFSVMVTMAYLMATMAVLFLSYEYLSQIDWEVGLTVLQGGFQFFGSSSF
;
A
#
# COMPACT_ATOMS: atom_id res chain seq x y z
N MET A 1 1.65 -13.55 -60.12
CA MET A 1 2.92 -13.36 -59.37
C MET A 1 2.61 -13.34 -57.88
N LEU A 2 3.18 -14.30 -57.14
CA LEU A 2 2.94 -14.55 -55.72
C LEU A 2 3.30 -13.35 -54.85
N ARG A 3 2.34 -12.80 -54.10
CA ARG A 3 2.62 -11.84 -53.02
C ARG A 3 2.81 -12.60 -51.70
N LEU A 4 3.87 -13.42 -51.67
CA LEU A 4 4.48 -13.88 -50.44
C LEU A 4 5.35 -12.73 -49.93
N ARG A 5 4.93 -12.03 -48.86
CA ARG A 5 5.82 -11.34 -47.90
C ARG A 5 4.98 -10.50 -46.93
N GLY A 6 5.02 -10.83 -45.65
CA GLY A 6 4.68 -9.86 -44.61
C GLY A 6 4.23 -10.38 -43.26
N GLY A 7 3.78 -11.64 -43.14
CA GLY A 7 3.15 -12.13 -41.90
C GLY A 7 3.99 -11.93 -40.63
N TRP A 8 5.31 -12.13 -40.72
CA TRP A 8 6.22 -12.00 -39.59
C TRP A 8 6.46 -10.55 -39.13
N ALA A 9 6.38 -9.57 -40.03
CA ALA A 9 6.59 -8.16 -39.69
C ALA A 9 5.41 -7.58 -38.89
N SER A 10 4.18 -7.99 -39.22
CA SER A 10 2.98 -7.66 -38.44
C SER A 10 2.95 -8.39 -37.10
N SER A 11 3.42 -9.64 -37.02
CA SER A 11 3.56 -10.35 -35.74
C SER A 11 4.58 -9.71 -34.80
N LEU A 12 5.72 -9.24 -35.32
CA LEU A 12 6.74 -8.53 -34.54
C LEU A 12 6.27 -7.15 -34.08
N ALA A 13 5.51 -6.43 -34.91
CA ALA A 13 4.90 -5.16 -34.53
C ALA A 13 3.85 -5.32 -33.40
N LEU A 14 3.04 -6.39 -33.47
CA LEU A 14 2.10 -6.75 -32.39
C LEU A 14 2.82 -7.11 -31.09
N LEU A 15 3.95 -7.83 -31.17
CA LEU A 15 4.75 -8.21 -30.00
C LEU A 15 5.46 -6.99 -29.38
N ALA A 16 5.91 -6.03 -30.20
CA ALA A 16 6.49 -4.77 -29.77
C ALA A 16 5.46 -3.78 -29.17
N MET A 17 4.18 -3.87 -29.61
CA MET A 17 3.06 -3.10 -29.05
C MET A 17 2.39 -3.77 -27.85
N THR A 18 2.85 -4.96 -27.43
CA THR A 18 2.30 -5.64 -26.25
C THR A 18 2.80 -4.94 -24.99
N ASN A 19 2.09 -3.88 -24.61
CA ASN A 19 2.22 -3.21 -23.34
C ASN A 19 1.90 -4.22 -22.24
N LYS A 20 2.93 -4.72 -21.54
CA LYS A 20 2.73 -5.55 -20.35
C LYS A 20 2.32 -4.63 -19.20
N ASN A 21 1.05 -4.31 -19.15
CA ASN A 21 0.46 -3.59 -18.03
C ASN A 21 0.55 -4.52 -16.80
N MET A 22 1.48 -4.20 -15.90
CA MET A 22 1.53 -4.86 -14.61
C MET A 22 0.51 -4.17 -13.70
N THR A 23 -0.62 -4.83 -13.51
CA THR A 23 -1.67 -4.44 -12.57
C THR A 23 -1.39 -5.09 -11.22
N ILE A 24 -1.23 -4.26 -10.19
CA ILE A 24 -1.08 -4.71 -8.80
C ILE A 24 -2.40 -4.42 -8.09
N PRO A 25 -3.05 -5.42 -7.47
CA PRO A 25 -4.30 -5.20 -6.76
C PRO A 25 -4.03 -4.36 -5.51
N LEU A 26 -4.83 -3.31 -5.30
CA LEU A 26 -4.66 -2.37 -4.18
C LEU A 26 -4.76 -3.08 -2.81
N VAL A 27 -5.51 -4.18 -2.74
CA VAL A 27 -5.65 -5.03 -1.55
C VAL A 27 -4.31 -5.51 -0.97
N ALA A 28 -3.26 -5.65 -1.78
CA ALA A 28 -1.94 -6.05 -1.28
C ALA A 28 -1.37 -5.05 -0.27
N PHE A 29 -1.60 -3.74 -0.49
CA PHE A 29 -1.18 -2.70 0.43
C PHE A 29 -1.99 -2.69 1.73
N LEU A 30 -3.28 -3.04 1.65
CA LEU A 30 -4.13 -3.19 2.84
C LEU A 30 -3.60 -4.30 3.76
N TYR A 31 -3.24 -5.46 3.21
CA TYR A 31 -2.67 -6.55 4.01
C TYR A 31 -1.34 -6.17 4.67
N LEU A 32 -0.47 -5.45 3.94
CA LEU A 32 0.77 -4.94 4.51
C LEU A 32 0.53 -3.96 5.66
N TYR A 33 -0.44 -3.06 5.49
CA TYR A 33 -0.86 -2.12 6.53
C TYR A 33 -1.42 -2.82 7.76
N LEU A 34 -2.28 -3.84 7.58
CA LEU A 34 -2.83 -4.63 8.69
C LEU A 34 -1.74 -5.41 9.45
N LEU A 35 -0.75 -5.96 8.74
CA LEU A 35 0.39 -6.62 9.37
C LEU A 35 1.21 -5.64 10.22
N PHE A 36 1.40 -4.41 9.73
CA PHE A 36 2.04 -3.35 10.50
C PHE A 36 1.24 -3.01 11.76
N ILE A 37 -0.09 -2.83 11.67
CA ILE A 37 -0.95 -2.58 12.84
C ILE A 37 -0.81 -3.73 13.85
N LEU A 38 -0.82 -4.97 13.39
CA LEU A 38 -0.72 -6.14 14.26
C LEU A 38 0.60 -6.15 15.04
N LEU A 39 1.73 -5.93 14.35
CA LEU A 39 3.04 -5.83 15.01
C LEU A 39 3.09 -4.66 15.98
N TRP A 40 2.60 -3.50 15.57
CA TRP A 40 2.52 -2.31 16.41
C TRP A 40 1.67 -2.55 17.68
N LEU A 41 0.55 -3.27 17.55
CA LEU A 41 -0.35 -3.58 18.65
C LEU A 41 0.30 -4.55 19.64
N ILE A 42 1.07 -5.54 19.16
CA ILE A 42 1.88 -6.42 20.02
C ILE A 42 2.88 -5.60 20.82
N PHE A 43 3.64 -4.70 20.17
CA PHE A 43 4.60 -3.83 20.87
C PHE A 43 3.91 -2.87 21.85
N SER A 44 2.73 -2.34 21.49
CA SER A 44 1.93 -1.49 22.36
C SER A 44 1.51 -2.21 23.64
N ILE A 45 1.00 -3.45 23.53
CA ILE A 45 0.64 -4.26 24.70
C ILE A 45 1.86 -4.54 25.58
N ILE A 46 3.00 -4.88 24.98
CA ILE A 46 4.25 -5.12 25.73
C ILE A 46 4.67 -3.84 26.47
N ALA A 47 4.59 -2.67 25.82
CA ALA A 47 4.92 -1.40 26.43
C ALA A 47 3.98 -1.05 27.60
N LEU A 48 2.68 -1.25 27.43
CA LEU A 48 1.69 -1.06 28.50
C LEU A 48 1.94 -2.01 29.67
N TYR A 49 2.19 -3.29 29.39
CA TYR A 49 2.57 -4.27 30.41
C TYR A 49 3.86 -3.84 31.14
N HIS A 50 4.86 -3.35 30.42
CA HIS A 50 6.12 -2.90 31.00
C HIS A 50 5.90 -1.73 31.97
N ILE A 51 5.08 -0.74 31.59
CA ILE A 51 4.73 0.39 32.45
C ILE A 51 3.99 -0.07 33.71
N ILE A 52 3.02 -0.99 33.57
CA ILE A 52 2.23 -1.48 34.70
C ILE A 52 3.09 -2.31 35.68
N ARG A 53 4.01 -3.13 35.16
CA ARG A 53 4.78 -4.08 35.98
C ARG A 53 6.07 -3.51 36.53
N TYR A 54 6.80 -2.75 35.73
CA TYR A 54 8.16 -2.26 36.04
C TYR A 54 8.24 -0.74 36.10
N GLY A 55 7.23 -0.04 35.57
CA GLY A 55 7.18 1.42 35.60
C GLY A 55 6.87 1.96 36.99
N GLN A 56 7.41 3.14 37.28
CA GLN A 56 7.02 3.90 38.46
C GLN A 56 5.62 4.48 38.25
N ILE A 57 4.62 3.87 38.90
CA ILE A 57 3.23 4.31 38.83
C ILE A 57 3.10 5.63 39.59
N SER A 58 3.15 6.72 38.83
CA SER A 58 2.90 8.09 39.28
C SER A 58 1.65 8.66 38.59
N PHE A 59 1.03 9.68 39.17
CA PHE A 59 -0.11 10.35 38.55
C PHE A 59 0.17 10.76 37.09
N PHE A 60 1.35 11.32 36.84
CA PHE A 60 1.78 11.69 35.50
C PHE A 60 1.85 10.50 34.54
N SER A 61 2.44 9.37 34.97
CA SER A 61 2.51 8.16 34.14
C SER A 61 1.13 7.62 33.74
N VAL A 62 0.15 7.67 34.65
CA VAL A 62 -1.23 7.24 34.38
C VAL A 62 -1.88 8.20 33.38
N MET A 63 -1.71 9.50 33.56
CA MET A 63 -2.27 10.52 32.67
C MET A 63 -1.73 10.38 31.24
N VAL A 64 -0.41 10.21 31.09
CA VAL A 64 0.23 10.00 29.79
C VAL A 64 -0.23 8.69 29.14
N THR A 65 -0.35 7.62 29.93
CA THR A 65 -0.85 6.32 29.43
C THR A 65 -2.30 6.44 28.93
N MET A 66 -3.16 7.15 29.65
CA MET A 66 -4.54 7.41 29.21
C MET A 66 -4.60 8.26 27.94
N ALA A 67 -3.78 9.31 27.85
CA ALA A 67 -3.68 10.12 26.64
C ALA A 67 -3.20 9.30 25.43
N TYR A 68 -2.23 8.42 25.63
CA TYR A 68 -1.76 7.47 24.61
C TYR A 68 -2.87 6.53 24.13
N LEU A 69 -3.67 5.97 25.05
CA LEU A 69 -4.80 5.09 24.70
C LEU A 69 -5.88 5.85 23.90
N MET A 70 -6.24 7.06 24.33
CA MET A 70 -7.22 7.87 23.60
C MET A 70 -6.72 8.24 22.19
N ALA A 71 -5.46 8.66 22.07
CA ALA A 71 -4.85 8.97 20.79
C ALA A 71 -4.81 7.74 19.87
N THR A 72 -4.48 6.58 20.43
CA THR A 72 -4.51 5.29 19.73
C THR A 72 -5.90 4.98 19.17
N MET A 73 -6.94 5.07 20.01
CA MET A 73 -8.31 4.82 19.59
C MET A 73 -8.75 5.80 18.50
N ALA A 74 -8.41 7.08 18.64
CA ALA A 74 -8.73 8.10 17.65
C ALA A 74 -8.05 7.81 16.29
N VAL A 75 -6.77 7.45 16.29
CA VAL A 75 -6.03 7.14 15.05
C VAL A 75 -6.59 5.88 14.38
N LEU A 76 -6.89 4.83 15.14
CA LEU A 76 -7.50 3.61 14.59
C LEU A 76 -8.90 3.88 14.01
N PHE A 77 -9.70 4.71 14.68
CA PHE A 77 -11.01 5.11 14.19
C PHE A 77 -10.92 5.92 12.89
N LEU A 78 -10.07 6.94 12.86
CA LEU A 78 -9.84 7.74 11.65
C LEU A 78 -9.33 6.87 10.51
N SER A 79 -8.39 5.96 10.79
CA SER A 79 -7.89 5.01 9.80
C SER A 79 -9.04 4.18 9.21
N TYR A 80 -9.93 3.63 10.05
CA TYR A 80 -11.10 2.89 9.59
C TYR A 80 -12.00 3.72 8.68
N GLU A 81 -12.35 4.94 9.09
CA GLU A 81 -13.20 5.86 8.31
C GLU A 81 -12.62 6.19 6.93
N TYR A 82 -11.30 6.41 6.84
CA TYR A 82 -10.65 6.65 5.55
C TYR A 82 -10.58 5.37 4.70
N LEU A 83 -10.31 4.22 5.30
CA LEU A 83 -10.17 2.95 4.59
C LEU A 83 -11.52 2.38 4.10
N SER A 84 -12.62 2.67 4.79
CA SER A 84 -13.96 2.19 4.41
C SER A 84 -14.51 2.87 3.15
N GLN A 85 -13.95 4.02 2.76
CA GLN A 85 -14.33 4.76 1.56
C GLN A 85 -13.61 4.27 0.30
N ILE A 86 -12.59 3.42 0.45
CA ILE A 86 -11.74 2.97 -0.65
C ILE A 86 -12.30 1.67 -1.22
N ASP A 87 -12.43 1.63 -2.55
CA ASP A 87 -12.69 0.39 -3.29
C ASP A 87 -11.39 -0.41 -3.44
N TRP A 88 -11.31 -1.52 -2.71
CA TRP A 88 -10.12 -2.39 -2.66
C TRP A 88 -10.03 -3.36 -3.84
N GLU A 89 -11.09 -3.50 -4.64
CA GLU A 89 -11.11 -4.35 -5.84
C GLU A 89 -10.41 -3.67 -7.03
N VAL A 90 -10.12 -2.37 -6.92
CA VAL A 90 -9.43 -1.61 -7.97
C VAL A 90 -7.97 -2.08 -8.11
N GLY A 91 -7.63 -2.52 -9.32
CA GLY A 91 -6.25 -2.80 -9.72
C GLY A 91 -5.53 -1.52 -10.13
N LEU A 92 -4.46 -1.15 -9.40
CA LEU A 92 -3.59 -0.06 -9.82
C LEU A 92 -2.73 -0.52 -10.99
N THR A 93 -2.82 0.18 -12.12
CA THR A 93 -1.89 0.00 -13.24
C THR A 93 -0.63 0.80 -12.93
N VAL A 94 0.40 0.14 -12.40
CA VAL A 94 1.63 0.81 -11.90
C VAL A 94 2.56 1.22 -13.04
N LEU A 95 2.43 0.60 -14.22
CA LEU A 95 3.21 0.91 -15.42
C LEU A 95 2.28 1.39 -16.54
N GLN A 96 1.86 2.65 -16.46
CA GLN A 96 1.17 3.34 -17.57
C GLN A 96 2.17 4.30 -18.22
N GLY A 97 3.13 3.72 -18.94
CA GLY A 97 4.24 4.43 -19.55
C GLY A 97 5.53 3.64 -19.36
N GLY A 98 6.13 3.18 -20.46
CA GLY A 98 7.50 2.65 -20.42
C GLY A 98 8.43 3.66 -19.77
N PHE A 99 9.47 3.19 -19.09
CA PHE A 99 10.50 4.04 -18.48
C PHE A 99 11.10 4.96 -19.56
N GLN A 100 10.62 6.20 -19.66
CA GLN A 100 11.16 7.21 -20.57
C GLN A 100 12.39 7.84 -19.91
N PHE A 101 13.56 7.26 -20.16
CA PHE A 101 14.85 7.79 -19.68
C PHE A 101 15.15 9.18 -20.27
N PHE A 102 14.52 9.52 -21.40
CA PHE A 102 14.59 10.83 -22.06
C PHE A 102 13.23 11.17 -22.66
N GLY A 103 12.75 12.38 -22.37
CA GLY A 103 11.46 12.86 -22.88
C GLY A 103 11.48 12.97 -24.40
N SER A 104 10.52 12.34 -25.04
CA SER A 104 9.92 12.85 -26.28
C SER A 104 8.40 12.74 -26.17
N SER A 105 7.81 13.71 -25.47
CA SER A 105 6.40 14.02 -25.61
C SER A 105 6.16 14.53 -27.03
N SER A 106 5.58 13.69 -27.89
CA SER A 106 4.86 14.19 -29.07
C SER A 106 3.40 14.31 -28.66
N PHE A 107 2.92 15.56 -28.67
CA PHE A 107 1.51 15.92 -28.54
C PHE A 107 0.66 15.21 -29.60
#